data_AF-A0A2V8DR08-F1
#
_entry.id   AF-A0A2V8DR08-F1
#
_cell.length_a   1.000
_cell.length_b   1.000
_cell.length_c   1.000
_cell.angle_alpha   90.00
_cell.angle_beta   90.00
_cell.angle_gamma   90.00
#
_symmetry.space_group_name_H-M   'P 1'
#
loop_
_entity.id
_entity.type
_entity.pdbx_description
1 polymer ?
#
loop_
_entity_poly.entity_id
_entity_poly.type
_entity_poly.pdbx_seq_one_letter_code
_entity_poly.pdbx_strand_id
1 'polypeptide(L)' 'MTCPHCGNDRNFQVKTLQMHVVHLEDGRVEVSEESRPAVLEVLCDECETALKFEEFEDPLRKEVLLTIGAR' A
#
# COMPACT_ATOMS: atom_id res chain seq x y z
N MET A 1 5.81 13.07 8.52
CA MET A 1 5.02 12.24 9.44
C MET A 1 5.96 11.66 10.49
N THR A 2 5.46 11.32 11.68
CA THR A 2 6.27 10.70 12.74
C THR A 2 5.40 9.68 13.46
N CYS A 3 5.96 8.49 13.73
CA CYS A 3 5.28 7.47 14.51
C CYS A 3 5.05 7.98 15.95
N PRO A 4 3.81 8.01 16.45
CA PRO A 4 3.52 8.53 17.78
C PRO A 4 4.01 7.62 18.91
N HIS A 5 4.35 6.37 18.60
CA HIS A 5 4.76 5.38 19.60
C HIS A 5 6.28 5.36 19.84
N CYS A 6 7.10 5.34 18.79
CA CYS A 6 8.56 5.24 18.91
C CYS A 6 9.34 6.45 18.37
N GLY A 7 8.68 7.44 17.79
CA GLY A 7 9.32 8.64 17.25
C GLY A 7 10.01 8.46 15.90
N ASN A 8 9.93 7.29 15.26
CA ASN A 8 10.44 7.07 13.91
C ASN A 8 9.79 8.04 12.91
N ASP A 9 10.60 8.71 12.10
CA ASP A 9 10.19 9.70 11.11
C ASP A 9 10.75 9.42 9.70
N ARG A 10 11.36 8.23 9.50
CA ARG A 10 12.06 7.88 8.26
C ARG A 10 11.34 6.83 7.43
N ASN A 11 11.20 5.62 7.98
CA ASN A 11 10.79 4.44 7.22
C ASN A 11 9.41 3.96 7.68
N PHE A 12 8.53 3.70 6.73
CA PHE A 12 7.18 3.19 6.99
C PHE A 12 6.88 2.08 5.99
N GLN A 13 6.21 1.03 6.46
CA GLN A 13 5.76 -0.06 5.62
C GLN A 13 4.36 0.27 5.10
N VAL A 14 4.15 0.11 3.79
CA VAL A 14 2.82 0.26 3.17
C VAL A 14 2.35 -1.11 2.70
N LYS A 15 1.30 -1.63 3.31
CA LYS A 15 0.67 -2.87 2.85
C LYS A 15 -0.29 -2.55 1.73
N THR A 16 -0.07 -3.14 0.57
CA THR A 16 -0.94 -3.01 -0.58
C THR A 16 -1.64 -4.32 -0.91
N LEU A 17 -2.80 -4.21 -1.54
CA LEU A 17 -3.52 -5.32 -2.14
C LEU A 17 -3.68 -5.05 -3.63
N GLN A 18 -3.32 -6.04 -4.44
CA GLN A 18 -3.55 -6.01 -5.87
C GLN A 18 -4.26 -7.30 -6.29
N MET A 19 -5.32 -7.14 -7.07
CA MET A 19 -6.18 -8.24 -7.49
C MET A 19 -5.95 -8.55 -8.95
N HIS A 20 -5.83 -9.84 -9.28
CA HIS A 20 -5.72 -10.34 -10.64
C HIS A 20 -6.89 -11.27 -10.92
N VAL A 21 -7.51 -11.10 -12.08
CA VAL A 21 -8.46 -12.09 -12.62
C VAL A 21 -7.66 -13.05 -13.48
N VAL A 22 -7.72 -14.34 -13.14
CA VAL A 22 -7.01 -15.41 -13.86
C VAL A 22 -7.98 -16.32 -14.58
N HIS A 23 -7.65 -16.64 -15.83
CA HIS A 23 -8.35 -17.63 -16.65
C HIS A 23 -7.53 -18.91 -16.71
N LEU A 24 -8.21 -20.06 -16.53
CA LEU A 24 -7.61 -21.39 -16.53
C LEU A 24 -8.22 -22.20 -17.67
N GLU A 25 -7.46 -22.41 -18.75
CA GLU A 25 -7.94 -23.15 -19.93
C GLU A 25 -6.80 -23.95 -20.56
N ASP A 26 -7.09 -25.20 -20.97
CA ASP A 26 -6.13 -26.12 -21.60
C ASP A 26 -4.77 -26.25 -20.89
N GLY A 27 -4.78 -26.21 -19.55
CA GLY A 27 -3.57 -26.30 -18.73
C GLY A 27 -2.70 -25.04 -18.73
N ARG A 28 -3.21 -23.92 -19.25
CA ARG A 28 -2.57 -22.60 -19.23
C ARG A 28 -3.25 -21.69 -18.21
N VAL A 29 -2.47 -20.75 -17.67
CA VAL A 29 -2.92 -19.70 -16.76
C VAL A 29 -2.67 -18.36 -17.45
N GLU A 30 -3.71 -17.56 -17.64
CA GLU A 30 -3.62 -16.23 -18.23
C GLU A 30 -4.23 -15.19 -17.30
N VAL A 31 -3.63 -13.99 -17.21
CA VAL A 31 -4.21 -12.87 -16.45
C VAL A 31 -5.04 -12.03 -17.42
N SER A 32 -6.34 -11.91 -17.15
CA SER A 32 -7.26 -11.14 -18.00
C SER A 32 -7.45 -9.71 -17.52
N GLU A 33 -7.39 -9.48 -16.21
CA GLU A 33 -7.51 -8.16 -15.59
C GLU A 33 -6.58 -8.02 -14.39
N GLU A 34 -6.09 -6.80 -14.18
CA GLU A 34 -5.23 -6.43 -13.05
C GLU A 34 -5.71 -5.12 -12.46
N SER A 35 -6.04 -5.13 -11.16
CA SER A 35 -6.38 -3.91 -10.44
C SER A 35 -5.12 -3.07 -10.21
N ARG A 36 -5.29 -1.76 -9.96
CA ARG A 36 -4.21 -1.01 -9.31
C ARG A 36 -4.05 -1.49 -7.86
N PRO A 37 -2.84 -1.39 -7.28
CA PRO A 37 -2.65 -1.58 -5.86
C PRO A 37 -3.56 -0.64 -5.05
N ALA A 38 -4.23 -1.17 -4.04
CA ALA A 38 -4.94 -0.41 -3.02
C ALA A 38 -4.13 -0.43 -1.73
N VAL A 39 -4.04 0.70 -1.03
CA VAL A 39 -3.40 0.76 0.30
C VAL A 39 -4.36 0.17 1.34
N LEU A 40 -3.92 -0.85 2.06
CA LEU A 40 -4.66 -1.45 3.16
C LEU A 40 -4.27 -0.84 4.51
N GLU A 41 -2.97 -0.66 4.73
CA GLU A 41 -2.44 -0.25 6.03
C GLU A 41 -1.07 0.41 5.85
N VAL A 42 -0.76 1.38 6.71
CA VAL A 42 0.58 1.95 6.85
C VAL A 42 1.08 1.67 8.26
N LEU A 43 2.27 1.09 8.38
CA LEU A 43 2.89 0.73 9.65
C LEU A 43 4.21 1.45 9.84
N CYS A 44 4.54 1.72 11.10
CA CYS A 44 5.91 2.06 11.48
C CYS A 44 6.82 0.84 11.28
N ASP A 45 7.92 1.01 10.55
CA ASP A 45 8.86 -0.09 10.29
C ASP A 45 9.55 -0.58 11.57
N GLU A 46 9.77 0.32 12.55
CA GLU A 46 10.50 -0.01 13.80
C GLU A 46 9.65 -0.72 14.86
N CYS A 47 8.36 -0.39 14.97
CA CYS A 47 7.52 -0.86 16.09
C CYS A 47 6.14 -1.35 15.67
N GLU A 48 5.90 -1.49 14.37
CA GLU A 48 4.66 -2.01 13.78
C GLU A 48 3.38 -1.25 14.17
N THR A 49 3.51 -0.07 14.77
CA THR A 49 2.36 0.77 15.10
C THR A 49 1.67 1.22 13.82
N ALA A 50 0.38 0.95 13.71
CA ALA A 50 -0.44 1.39 12.59
C ALA A 50 -0.61 2.91 12.59
N LEU A 51 -0.44 3.52 11.42
CA LEU A 51 -0.72 4.92 11.15
C LEU A 51 -1.98 5.02 10.29
N LYS A 52 -2.83 5.98 10.61
CA LYS A 52 -4.04 6.28 9.84
C LYS A 52 -3.67 7.03 8.58
N PHE A 53 -3.61 6.31 7.47
CA PHE A 53 -3.21 6.87 6.18
C PHE A 53 -4.13 8.01 5.72
N GLU A 54 -5.40 7.97 6.12
CA GLU A 54 -6.39 9.01 5.84
C GLU A 54 -6.13 10.34 6.55
N GLU A 55 -5.39 10.33 7.67
CA GLU A 55 -5.00 11.51 8.44
C GLU A 55 -3.71 12.16 7.92
N PHE A 56 -3.06 11.58 6.90
CA PHE A 56 -1.88 12.18 6.30
C PHE A 56 -2.25 13.44 5.51
N GLU A 57 -1.33 14.41 5.48
CA GLU A 57 -1.50 15.59 4.65
C GLU A 57 -1.74 15.21 3.19
N ASP A 58 -2.73 15.86 2.56
CA ASP A 58 -3.16 15.55 1.19
C ASP A 58 -2.02 15.44 0.16
N PRO A 59 -1.03 16.36 0.14
CA PRO A 59 0.08 16.26 -0.80
C PRO A 59 0.92 15.00 -0.57
N LEU A 60 1.24 14.70 0.69
CA LEU A 60 2.03 13.53 1.07
C LEU A 60 1.31 12.23 0.75
N ARG A 61 0.00 12.16 1.05
CA ARG A 61 -0.82 10.99 0.71
C ARG A 61 -0.82 10.73 -0.81
N LYS A 62 -0.99 11.78 -1.63
CA LYS A 62 -0.91 11.66 -3.09
C LYS A 62 0.46 11.19 -3.55
N GLU A 63 1.53 11.73 -2.98
CA GLU A 63 2.90 11.33 -3.32
C GLU A 63 3.16 9.86 -2.99
N VAL A 64 2.70 9.37 -1.83
CA VAL A 64 2.78 7.95 -1.46
C VAL A 64 2.04 7.08 -2.50
N LEU A 65 0.78 7.42 -2.80
CA LEU A 65 -0.03 6.66 -3.76
C LEU A 65 0.61 6.61 -5.16
N LEU A 66 1.12 7.75 -5.65
CA LEU A 66 1.81 7.83 -6.93
C LEU A 66 3.09 7.00 -6.95
N THR A 67 3.90 7.09 -5.90
CA THR A 67 5.18 6.38 -5.78
C THR A 67 5.01 4.86 -5.83
N ILE A 68 3.95 4.33 -5.21
CA ILE A 68 3.67 2.89 -5.17
C ILE A 68 2.73 2.41 -6.29
N GLY A 69 2.34 3.28 -7.23
CA GLY A 69 1.42 2.96 -8.32
C GLY A 69 -0.02 2.68 -7.89
N ALA A 70 -0.38 3.05 -6.67
CA ALA A 70 -1.73 2.91 -6.11
C ALA A 70 -2.67 4.03 -6.59
N ARG A 71 -3.94 3.97 -6.15
CA ARG A 71 -4.97 4.97 -6.47
C ARG A 71 -5.40 5.76 -5.25
#